data_AF-D4L9R2-F1
#
_entry.id   AF-D4L9R2-F1
#
_cell.length_a   1.000
_cell.length_b   1.000
_cell.length_c   1.000
_cell.angle_alpha   90.00
_cell.angle_beta   90.00
_cell.angle_gamma   90.00
#
_symmetry.space_group_name_H-M   'P 1'
#
loop_
_entity.id
_entity.type
_entity.pdbx_description
1 polymer ?
#
loop_
_entity_poly.entity_id
_entity_poly.type
_entity_poly.pdbx_seq_one_letter_code
_entity_poly.pdbx_strand_id
1 'polypeptide(L)' 'MTLDELKELLQKNKVQLEGELDPDTVIGTLGMDSFDVMMLTFDLESAAGHELKLTLSDRVGDILRAVNDGN' A
#
# COMPACT_ATOMS: atom_id res chain seq x y z
N MET A 1 0.32 11.21 -1.26
CA MET A 1 -0.57 10.25 -0.61
C MET A 1 -0.42 10.28 0.90
N THR A 2 -1.55 10.29 1.58
CA THR A 2 -1.73 10.20 3.03
C THR A 2 -2.19 8.79 3.43
N LEU A 3 -2.18 8.49 4.73
CA LEU A 3 -2.63 7.19 5.24
C LEU A 3 -4.13 6.96 4.99
N ASP A 4 -4.95 8.02 5.05
CA ASP A 4 -6.38 7.95 4.72
C ASP A 4 -6.60 7.63 3.23
N GLU A 5 -5.86 8.27 2.32
CA GLU A 5 -5.94 7.98 0.88
C GLU A 5 -5.53 6.54 0.57
N LEU A 6 -4.51 6.01 1.26
CA LEU A 6 -4.12 4.61 1.13
C LEU A 6 -5.21 3.67 1.63
N LYS A 7 -5.86 4.00 2.75
CA LYS A 7 -6.98 3.24 3.30
C LYS A 7 -8.17 3.20 2.34
N GLU A 8 -8.49 4.33 1.71
CA GLU A 8 -9.52 4.41 0.67
C GLU A 8 -9.17 3.53 -0.55
N LEU A 9 -7.90 3.51 -0.97
CA LEU A 9 -7.41 2.63 -2.04
C LEU A 9 -7.56 1.15 -1.70
N LEU A 10 -7.18 0.75 -0.48
CA LEU A 10 -7.33 -0.62 0.00
C LEU A 10 -8.81 -1.04 0.02
N GLN A 11 -9.71 -0.16 0.47
CA GLN A 11 -11.16 -0.39 0.45
C GLN A 11 -11.72 -0.51 -0.97
N LYS A 12 -11.26 0.35 -1.90
CA LYS A 12 -11.64 0.29 -3.32
C LYS A 12 -11.25 -1.05 -3.95
N ASN A 13 -10.10 -1.59 -3.56
CA ASN A 13 -9.61 -2.90 -3.99
C ASN A 13 -10.24 -4.08 -3.23
N LYS A 14 -11.23 -3.81 -2.35
CA LYS A 14 -11.93 -4.81 -1.53
C LYS A 14 -11.01 -5.62 -0.61
N VAL A 15 -9.85 -5.06 -0.27
CA VAL A 15 -8.94 -5.65 0.72
C VAL A 15 -9.61 -5.55 2.09
N GLN A 16 -9.87 -6.70 2.71
CA GLN A 16 -10.33 -6.74 4.09
C GLN A 16 -9.12 -6.72 5.01
N LEU A 17 -8.89 -5.59 5.67
CA LEU A 17 -7.76 -5.43 6.57
C LEU A 17 -8.00 -6.18 7.88
N GLU A 18 -7.12 -7.13 8.19
CA GLU A 18 -7.05 -7.77 9.51
C GLU A 18 -6.25 -6.90 10.48
N GLY A 19 -6.72 -5.69 10.76
CA GLY A 19 -6.05 -4.78 11.70
C GLY A 19 -6.28 -3.30 11.45
N GLU A 20 -5.62 -2.47 12.26
CA GLU A 20 -5.54 -1.04 12.03
C GLU A 20 -4.38 -0.73 11.08
N LEU A 21 -4.56 0.27 10.21
CA LEU A 21 -3.52 0.73 9.31
C LEU A 21 -2.74 1.85 10.01
N ASP A 22 -1.50 1.60 10.39
CA ASP A 22 -0.59 2.61 10.93
C ASP A 22 0.73 2.64 10.14
N PRO A 23 1.59 3.67 10.27
CA PRO A 23 2.85 3.75 9.51
C PRO A 23 3.85 2.62 9.79
N ASP A 24 3.76 1.97 10.95
CA ASP A 24 4.64 0.88 11.36
C ASP A 24 4.12 -0.51 10.93
N THR A 25 2.88 -0.57 10.46
CA THR A 25 2.19 -1.79 10.03
C THR A 25 2.84 -2.35 8.78
N VAL A 26 3.11 -3.65 8.81
CA VAL A 26 3.60 -4.40 7.65
C VAL A 26 2.40 -4.81 6.79
N ILE A 27 2.42 -4.52 5.50
CA ILE A 27 1.25 -4.77 4.64
C ILE A 27 0.90 -6.27 4.53
N GLY A 28 1.87 -7.17 4.56
CA GLY A 28 1.63 -8.61 4.56
C GLY A 28 0.95 -9.14 5.83
N THR A 29 0.95 -8.38 6.93
CA THR A 29 0.22 -8.78 8.15
C THR A 29 -1.25 -8.39 8.13
N LEU A 30 -1.69 -7.63 7.12
CA LEU A 30 -3.08 -7.17 6.99
C LEU A 30 -4.01 -8.20 6.30
N GLY A 31 -3.52 -9.43 6.10
CA GLY A 31 -4.27 -10.48 5.39
C GLY A 31 -4.21 -10.35 3.87
N MET A 32 -3.32 -9.50 3.34
CA MET A 32 -3.14 -9.32 1.90
C MET A 32 -2.45 -10.53 1.26
N ASP A 33 -2.98 -10.99 0.13
CA ASP A 33 -2.32 -12.00 -0.69
C ASP A 33 -1.43 -11.36 -1.78
N SER A 34 -0.72 -12.20 -2.54
CA SER A 34 0.16 -11.74 -3.62
C SER A 34 -0.58 -11.01 -4.75
N PHE A 35 -1.86 -11.30 -4.96
CA PHE A 35 -2.70 -10.63 -5.96
C PHE A 35 -3.13 -9.25 -5.47
N ASP A 36 -3.53 -9.13 -4.20
CA ASP A 36 -3.86 -7.85 -3.57
C ASP A 36 -2.66 -6.89 -3.60
N VAL A 37 -1.46 -7.39 -3.29
CA VAL A 37 -0.23 -6.60 -3.37
C VAL A 37 0.03 -6.17 -4.82
N MET A 38 -0.14 -7.05 -5.79
CA MET A 38 0.04 -6.68 -7.21
C MET A 38 -0.93 -5.57 -7.63
N MET A 39 -2.20 -5.69 -7.28
CA MET A 39 -3.22 -4.67 -7.58
C MET A 39 -2.91 -3.35 -6.89
N LEU A 40 -2.52 -3.40 -5.62
CA LEU A 40 -2.10 -2.22 -4.86
C LEU A 40 -0.89 -1.55 -5.50
N THR A 41 0.13 -2.31 -5.92
CA THR A 41 1.30 -1.77 -6.62
C THR A 41 0.90 -0.98 -7.85
N PHE A 42 0.06 -1.54 -8.72
CA PHE A 42 -0.40 -0.85 -9.93
C PHE A 42 -1.12 0.47 -9.63
N ASP A 43 -2.01 0.47 -8.63
CA ASP A 43 -2.73 1.69 -8.26
C ASP A 43 -1.79 2.74 -7.65
N LEU A 44 -0.81 2.32 -6.85
CA LEU A 44 0.18 3.21 -6.26
C LEU A 44 1.11 3.78 -7.33
N GLU A 45 1.57 2.97 -8.29
CA GLU A 45 2.38 3.44 -9.44
C GLU A 45 1.60 4.44 -10.29
N SER A 46 0.31 4.18 -10.53
CA SER A 46 -0.58 5.08 -11.24
C SER A 46 -0.74 6.43 -10.52
N ALA A 47 -0.85 6.42 -9.19
CA ALA A 47 -0.92 7.63 -8.37
C ALA A 47 0.43 8.37 -8.30
N ALA A 48 1.54 7.64 -8.24
CA ALA A 48 2.88 8.19 -8.03
C ALA A 48 3.56 8.63 -9.34
N GLY A 49 3.12 8.10 -10.49
CA GLY A 49 3.68 8.41 -11.81
C GLY A 49 5.04 7.77 -12.08
N HIS A 50 5.46 6.79 -11.28
CA HIS A 50 6.72 6.05 -11.39
C HIS A 50 6.57 4.62 -10.87
N GLU A 51 7.53 3.75 -11.20
CA GLU A 51 7.53 2.34 -10.82
C GLU A 51 7.80 2.18 -9.31
N LEU A 52 7.04 1.30 -8.65
CA LEU A 52 7.14 1.02 -7.23
C LEU A 52 7.32 -0.49 -7.03
N LYS A 53 8.30 -0.87 -6.21
CA LYS A 53 8.53 -2.28 -5.87
C LYS A 53 8.06 -2.57 -4.46
N LEU A 54 6.79 -2.94 -4.36
CA LEU A 54 6.17 -3.36 -3.11
C LEU A 54 6.36 -4.85 -2.87
N THR A 55 6.59 -5.18 -1.60
CA THR A 55 6.74 -6.52 -1.07
C THR A 55 5.86 -6.68 0.17
N LEU A 56 5.48 -7.92 0.48
CA LEU A 56 4.67 -8.24 1.68
C LEU A 56 5.35 -7.82 3.01
N SER A 57 6.66 -7.57 2.99
CA SER A 57 7.44 -7.13 4.15
C SER A 57 7.49 -5.62 4.35
N ASP A 58 6.98 -4.83 3.40
CA ASP A 58 7.07 -3.37 3.48
C ASP A 58 6.13 -2.80 4.53
N ARG A 59 6.55 -1.70 5.14
CA ARG A 59 5.72 -0.95 6.08
C ARG A 59 4.94 0.13 5.36
N VAL A 60 3.72 0.38 5.82
CA VAL A 60 2.84 1.44 5.29
C VAL A 60 3.57 2.79 5.22
N GLY A 61 4.36 3.16 6.22
CA GLY A 61 5.14 4.41 6.21
C GLY A 61 6.16 4.49 5.07
N ASP A 62 6.83 3.39 4.76
CA ASP A 62 7.80 3.32 3.67
C ASP A 62 7.09 3.40 2.31
N ILE A 63 5.91 2.78 2.19
CA ILE A 63 5.07 2.85 0.98
C ILE A 63 4.61 4.29 0.72
N LEU A 64 4.05 4.93 1.74
CA LEU A 64 3.60 6.31 1.65
C LEU A 64 4.75 7.24 1.27
N ARG A 65 5.95 6.98 1.79
CA ARG A 65 7.14 7.74 1.44
C ARG A 65 7.57 7.51 0.00
N ALA A 66 7.65 6.27 -0.46
CA ALA A 66 8.03 5.94 -1.85
C ALA A 66 7.10 6.63 -2.85
N VAL A 67 5.79 6.58 -2.61
CA VAL A 67 4.77 7.23 -3.45
C VAL A 67 4.94 8.76 -3.51
N ASN A 68 5.32 9.39 -2.40
CA ASN A 68 5.43 10.84 -2.28
C ASN A 68 6.78 11.40 -2.76
N ASP A 69 7.87 10.71 -2.45
CA ASP A 69 9.23 11.21 -2.61
C ASP A 69 9.84 10.85 -3.98
N GLY A 70 9.23 9.91 -4.72
CA GLY A 70 9.65 9.57 -6.09
C GLY A 70 11.01 8.90 -6.21
N ASN A 71 11.44 8.18 -5.16
CA ASN A 71 12.81 7.70 -5.01
C ASN A 71 12.87 6.25 -4.50
#